data_AF-A0AB39UWQ4-F1
#
_entry.id   AF-A0AB39UWQ4-F1
#
_cell.length_a   1.000
_cell.length_b   1.000
_cell.length_c   1.000
_cell.angle_alpha   90.00
_cell.angle_beta   90.00
_cell.angle_gamma   90.00
#
_symmetry.space_group_name_H-M   'P 1'
#
loop_
_entity.id
_entity.type
_entity.pdbx_description
1 polymer ?
#
loop_
_entity_poly.entity_id
_entity_poly.type
_entity_poly.pdbx_seq_one_letter_code
_entity_poly.pdbx_strand_id
1 'polypeptide(L)'
;MSIKEELRNLKENLKTQWDELKVQAHLAKLELKDDLSEWENDWYHFESSVAQKLDKLEEESAEALEALRKSGEKLRERLDHLKKRLKD
;
A
#
# COMPACT_ATOMS: atom_id res chain seq x y z
N MET A 1 -5.57 -20.76 -1.95
CA MET A 1 -5.65 -19.52 -2.74
C MET A 1 -4.46 -19.49 -3.68
N SER A 2 -4.64 -19.01 -4.91
CA SER A 2 -3.51 -18.77 -5.82
C SER A 2 -2.70 -17.57 -5.32
N ILE A 3 -1.40 -17.53 -5.59
CA ILE A 3 -0.55 -16.39 -5.23
C ILE A 3 -1.04 -15.09 -5.91
N LYS A 4 -1.60 -15.18 -7.14
CA LYS A 4 -2.27 -14.04 -7.80
C LYS A 4 -3.43 -13.50 -6.93
N GLU A 5 -4.19 -14.38 -6.30
CA GLU A 5 -5.34 -14.04 -5.47
C GLU A 5 -4.91 -13.44 -4.12
N GLU A 6 -3.86 -13.99 -3.50
CA GLU A 6 -3.27 -13.42 -2.28
C GLU A 6 -2.75 -12.00 -2.51
N LEU A 7 -2.10 -11.75 -3.66
CA LEU A 7 -1.59 -10.43 -4.02
C LEU A 7 -2.69 -9.42 -4.34
N ARG A 8 -3.76 -9.84 -5.02
CA ARG A 8 -4.94 -8.98 -5.20
C ARG A 8 -5.56 -8.60 -3.86
N ASN A 9 -5.76 -9.58 -2.98
CA ASN A 9 -6.32 -9.33 -1.66
C ASN A 9 -5.45 -8.37 -0.84
N LEU A 10 -4.12 -8.52 -0.90
CA LEU A 10 -3.19 -7.60 -0.25
C LEU A 10 -3.31 -6.19 -0.82
N LYS A 11 -3.34 -6.04 -2.15
CA LYS A 11 -3.52 -4.75 -2.84
C LYS A 11 -4.82 -4.08 -2.43
N GLU A 12 -5.94 -4.80 -2.48
CA GLU A 12 -7.27 -4.26 -2.15
C GLU A 12 -7.37 -3.84 -0.68
N ASN A 13 -6.79 -4.63 0.23
CA ASN A 13 -6.79 -4.29 1.65
C ASN A 13 -6.00 -3.01 1.93
N LEU A 14 -4.79 -2.89 1.36
CA LEU A 14 -3.97 -1.69 1.53
C LEU A 14 -4.60 -0.48 0.84
N LYS A 15 -5.26 -0.69 -0.31
CA LYS A 15 -5.98 0.38 -1.03
C LYS A 15 -7.10 0.95 -0.17
N THR A 16 -7.88 0.08 0.45
CA THR A 16 -8.97 0.50 1.35
C THR A 16 -8.42 1.36 2.49
N GLN A 17 -7.33 0.92 3.14
CA GLN A 17 -6.70 1.68 4.22
C GLN A 17 -6.13 3.03 3.73
N TRP A 18 -5.54 3.06 2.54
CA TRP A 18 -5.02 4.26 1.92
C TRP A 18 -6.14 5.27 1.60
N ASP A 19 -7.24 4.80 1.01
CA ASP A 19 -8.39 5.65 0.68
C ASP A 19 -9.02 6.24 1.96
N GLU A 20 -9.16 5.44 3.04
CA GLU A 20 -9.57 5.95 4.35
C GLU A 20 -8.62 7.03 4.90
N LEU A 21 -7.31 6.79 4.82
CA LEU A 21 -6.29 7.73 5.29
C LEU A 21 -6.30 9.03 4.51
N LYS A 22 -6.47 8.96 3.19
CA LYS A 22 -6.56 10.14 2.32
C LYS A 22 -7.75 11.02 2.70
N VAL A 23 -8.90 10.40 2.99
CA VAL A 23 -10.08 11.13 3.49
C VAL A 23 -9.80 11.78 4.84
N GLN A 24 -9.22 11.05 5.79
CA GLN A 24 -8.91 11.60 7.12
C GLN A 24 -7.87 12.72 7.06
N ALA A 25 -6.81 12.56 6.28
CA ALA A 25 -5.78 13.58 6.08
C ALA A 25 -6.34 14.82 5.36
N HIS A 26 -7.28 14.66 4.43
CA HIS A 26 -7.96 15.80 3.79
C HIS A 26 -8.81 16.60 4.78
N LEU A 27 -9.40 15.92 5.77
CA LEU A 27 -10.15 16.55 6.86
C LEU A 27 -9.22 17.15 7.92
N ALA A 28 -8.00 16.64 8.04
CA ALA A 28 -6.98 17.10 8.97
C ALA A 28 -6.21 18.34 8.46
N LYS A 29 -5.51 19.02 9.38
CA LYS A 29 -4.78 20.27 9.12
C LYS A 29 -3.59 20.08 8.17
N LEU A 30 -3.08 21.21 7.66
CA LEU A 30 -1.96 21.33 6.71
C LEU A 30 -0.71 20.48 7.05
N GLU A 31 -0.38 20.25 8.32
CA GLU A 31 0.80 19.43 8.71
C GLU A 31 0.78 18.01 8.16
N LEU A 32 -0.40 17.45 7.89
CA LEU A 32 -0.54 16.10 7.33
C LEU A 32 -0.55 16.09 5.80
N LYS A 33 -0.57 17.26 5.12
CA LYS A 33 -0.58 17.31 3.65
C LYS A 33 0.79 17.02 3.02
N ASP A 34 1.87 17.50 3.62
CA ASP A 34 3.23 17.21 3.14
C ASP A 34 3.52 15.70 3.29
N ASP A 35 3.27 15.22 4.50
CA ASP A 35 3.24 13.82 4.90
C ASP A 35 2.40 12.97 3.90
N LEU A 36 1.17 13.37 3.60
CA LEU A 36 0.30 12.69 2.63
C LEU A 36 0.88 12.63 1.22
N SER A 37 1.56 13.69 0.78
CA SER A 37 2.13 13.77 -0.57
C SER A 37 3.28 12.79 -0.77
N GLU A 38 4.14 12.64 0.24
CA GLU A 38 5.20 11.62 0.22
C GLU A 38 4.61 10.22 0.19
N TRP A 39 3.52 9.99 0.93
CA TRP A 39 2.89 8.66 0.96
C TRP A 39 2.08 8.35 -0.30
N GLU A 40 1.53 9.35 -0.99
CA GLU A 40 0.93 9.15 -2.31
C GLU A 40 1.95 8.57 -3.28
N ASN A 41 3.20 9.03 -3.20
CA ASN A 41 4.27 8.51 -4.04
C ASN A 41 4.62 7.05 -3.68
N ASP A 42 4.79 6.75 -2.38
CA ASP A 42 5.04 5.37 -1.92
C ASP A 42 3.90 4.41 -2.30
N TRP A 43 2.64 4.86 -2.15
CA TRP A 43 1.45 4.12 -2.55
C TRP A 43 1.47 3.83 -4.07
N TYR A 44 1.74 4.86 -4.88
CA TYR A 44 1.82 4.72 -6.33
C TYR A 44 2.91 3.73 -6.77
N HIS A 45 4.11 3.82 -6.16
CA HIS A 45 5.19 2.89 -6.43
C HIS A 45 4.83 1.44 -6.06
N PHE A 46 4.18 1.24 -4.91
CA PHE A 46 3.67 -0.07 -4.52
C PHE A 46 2.63 -0.58 -5.52
N GLU A 47 1.64 0.24 -5.86
CA GLU A 47 0.55 -0.17 -6.75
C GLU A 47 1.07 -0.56 -8.14
N SER A 48 1.98 0.24 -8.69
CA SER A 48 2.63 -0.01 -9.97
C SER A 48 3.47 -1.30 -9.93
N SER A 49 4.22 -1.51 -8.84
CA SER A 49 4.99 -2.74 -8.64
C SER A 49 4.09 -3.97 -8.57
N VAL A 50 2.96 -3.89 -7.85
CA VAL A 50 2.00 -5.00 -7.76
C VAL A 50 1.38 -5.29 -9.12
N ALA A 51 0.99 -4.25 -9.87
CA ALA A 51 0.40 -4.40 -11.18
C ALA A 51 1.38 -5.08 -12.16
N GLN A 52 2.63 -4.61 -12.21
CA GLN A 52 3.67 -5.22 -13.04
C GLN A 52 3.91 -6.68 -12.68
N LYS A 53 3.94 -7.02 -11.39
CA LYS A 53 4.16 -8.40 -10.97
C LYS A 53 2.97 -9.32 -11.20
N LEU A 54 1.75 -8.82 -10.99
CA LEU A 54 0.53 -9.59 -11.30
C LEU A 54 0.44 -9.96 -12.78
N ASP A 55 0.90 -9.07 -13.66
CA ASP A 55 0.95 -9.29 -15.10
C ASP A 55 2.03 -10.34 -15.47
N LYS A 56 3.19 -10.28 -14.81
CA LYS A 56 4.32 -11.20 -15.01
C LYS A 56 4.29 -12.48 -14.17
N LEU A 57 3.26 -12.69 -13.35
CA LEU A 57 3.22 -13.77 -12.34
C LEU A 57 3.19 -15.19 -12.93
N GLU A 58 2.94 -15.32 -14.24
CA GLU A 58 3.09 -16.59 -14.96
C GLU A 58 4.56 -16.92 -15.28
N GLU A 59 5.46 -15.92 -15.21
CA GLU A 59 6.91 -16.01 -15.43
C GLU A 59 7.76 -15.68 -14.18
N GLU A 60 7.22 -14.99 -13.17
CA GLU A 60 7.99 -14.54 -11.99
C GLU A 60 8.14 -15.61 -10.88
N SER A 61 9.37 -15.70 -10.34
CA SER A 61 9.76 -16.67 -9.31
C SER A 61 9.26 -16.29 -7.90
N ALA A 62 9.19 -17.27 -6.99
CA ALA A 62 8.78 -17.11 -5.59
C ALA A 62 9.46 -15.93 -4.85
N GLU A 63 10.70 -15.60 -5.22
CA GLU A 63 11.47 -14.50 -4.63
C GLU A 63 10.86 -13.11 -4.94
N ALA A 64 10.35 -12.91 -6.15
CA ALA A 64 9.68 -11.67 -6.55
C ALA A 64 8.38 -11.44 -5.76
N LEU A 65 7.72 -12.53 -5.42
CA LEU A 65 6.48 -12.55 -4.63
C LEU A 65 6.76 -12.23 -3.17
N GLU A 66 7.81 -12.80 -2.61
CA GLU A 66 8.25 -12.52 -1.25
C GLU A 66 8.67 -11.04 -1.08
N ALA A 67 9.41 -10.50 -2.05
CA ALA A 67 9.77 -9.09 -2.04
C ALA A 67 8.54 -8.18 -2.04
N LEU A 68 7.51 -8.53 -2.81
CA LEU A 68 6.28 -7.73 -2.90
C LEU A 68 5.42 -7.86 -1.63
N ARG A 69 5.37 -9.06 -1.03
CA ARG A 69 4.78 -9.27 0.30
C ARG A 69 5.45 -8.38 1.36
N LYS A 70 6.78 -8.42 1.46
CA LYS A 70 7.56 -7.57 2.38
C LYS A 70 7.30 -6.08 2.14
N SER A 71 7.19 -5.66 0.88
CA SER A 71 6.91 -4.27 0.54
C SER A 71 5.50 -3.85 0.97
N GLY A 72 4.50 -4.72 0.75
CA GLY A 72 3.13 -4.50 1.22
C GLY A 72 2.99 -4.49 2.74
N GLU A 73 3.74 -5.32 3.46
CA GLU A 73 3.77 -5.31 4.93
C GLU A 73 4.36 -4.00 5.47
N LYS A 74 5.48 -3.53 4.90
CA LYS A 74 6.06 -2.23 5.26
C LYS A 74 5.08 -1.09 5.02
N LEU A 75 4.37 -1.13 3.90
CA LEU A 75 3.33 -0.16 3.59
C LEU A 75 2.22 -0.21 4.64
N ARG A 76 1.75 -1.41 4.99
CA ARG A 76 0.74 -1.62 6.02
C ARG A 76 1.15 -1.02 7.37
N GLU A 77 2.37 -1.29 7.82
CA GLU A 77 2.87 -0.76 9.10
C GLU A 77 2.91 0.77 9.09
N ARG A 78 3.36 1.37 7.97
CA ARG A 78 3.34 2.83 7.80
C ARG A 78 1.93 3.38 7.88
N LEU A 79 0.97 2.77 7.16
CA LEU A 79 -0.43 3.18 7.17
C LEU A 79 -1.07 3.05 8.57
N ASP A 80 -0.75 1.99 9.33
CA ASP A 80 -1.26 1.80 10.69
C ASP A 80 -0.71 2.86 11.66
N HIS A 81 0.59 3.13 11.61
CA HIS A 81 1.23 4.17 12.41
C HIS A 81 0.61 5.55 12.14
N LEU A 82 0.26 5.79 10.89
CA LEU A 82 -0.44 6.99 10.44
C LEU A 82 -1.85 7.11 10.96
N LYS A 83 -2.62 6.04 10.84
CA LYS A 83 -4.00 5.99 11.32
C LYS A 83 -4.05 6.25 12.82
N LYS A 84 -3.00 5.88 13.55
CA LYS A 84 -2.81 6.25 14.97
C LYS A 84 -2.55 7.76 15.13
N ARG A 85 -1.60 8.34 14.39
CA ARG A 85 -1.31 9.78 14.41
C ARG A 85 -2.50 10.68 14.04
N LEU A 86 -3.42 10.19 13.20
CA LEU A 86 -4.64 10.90 12.79
C LEU A 86 -5.79 10.79 13.79
N LYS A 87 -5.74 9.83 14.72
CA LYS A 87 -6.76 9.60 15.74
C LYS A 87 -6.46 10.29 17.07
N ASP A 88 -5.20 10.63 17.32
CA ASP A 88 -4.75 11.51 18.41
C ASP A 88 -5.00 12.98 18.05
#